data_AF-A0A2N3IWF2-F1
#
_entry.id   AF-A0A2N3IWF2-F1
#
_cell.length_a   1.000
_cell.length_b   1.000
_cell.length_c   1.000
_cell.angle_alpha   90.00
_cell.angle_beta   90.00
_cell.angle_gamma   90.00
#
_symmetry.space_group_name_H-M   'P 1'
#
loop_
_entity.id
_entity.type
_entity.pdbx_description
1 polymer ?
#
loop_
_entity_poly.entity_id
_entity_poly.type
_entity_poly.pdbx_seq_one_letter_code
_entity_poly.pdbx_strand_id
1 'polypeptide(L)'
;MGRSLEGIIASESPEVVQRANALAEEQLVRLSVTKLLSNLGAGDVPEIDTDIVGSLLSLKRLIESHDCRLSLFVHMPDGTHHGVNI
;
A
#
# COMPACT_ATOMS: atom_id res chain seq x y z
N MET A 1 6.81 -31.15 2.68
CA MET A 1 7.31 -29.78 2.43
C MET A 1 6.20 -29.03 1.71
N GLY A 2 5.78 -27.86 2.21
CA GLY A 2 4.71 -27.09 1.59
C GLY A 2 5.12 -26.58 0.20
N ARG A 3 4.15 -26.36 -0.69
CA ARG A 3 4.39 -25.75 -2.01
C ARG A 3 4.94 -24.33 -1.81
N SER A 4 5.96 -23.93 -2.57
CA SER A 4 6.49 -22.56 -2.52
C SER A 4 5.51 -21.58 -3.16
N LEU A 5 5.63 -20.29 -2.83
CA LEU A 5 4.77 -19.26 -3.40
C LEU A 5 4.92 -19.19 -4.93
N GLU A 6 6.16 -19.31 -5.43
CA GLU A 6 6.44 -19.34 -6.88
C GLU A 6 5.79 -20.56 -7.53
N GLY A 7 5.83 -21.72 -6.87
CA GLY A 7 5.20 -22.94 -7.36
C GLY A 7 3.68 -22.87 -7.39
N ILE A 8 3.06 -22.10 -6.48
CA ILE A 8 1.62 -21.83 -6.49
C ILE A 8 1.30 -20.88 -7.65
N ILE A 9 1.98 -19.73 -7.76
CA ILE A 9 1.76 -18.73 -8.82
C ILE A 9 1.90 -19.35 -10.20
N ALA A 10 2.91 -20.21 -10.41
CA ALA A 10 3.15 -20.88 -11.69
C ALA A 10 2.06 -21.91 -12.06
N SER A 11 1.28 -22.38 -11.08
CA SER A 11 0.20 -23.36 -11.30
C SER A 11 -1.17 -22.70 -11.50
N GLU A 12 -1.30 -21.40 -11.21
CA GLU A 12 -2.56 -20.66 -11.29
C GLU A 12 -2.75 -19.98 -12.65
N SER A 13 -3.98 -19.57 -12.95
CA SER A 13 -4.26 -18.85 -14.20
C SER A 13 -3.74 -17.40 -14.14
N PRO A 14 -3.33 -16.81 -15.28
CA PRO A 14 -2.85 -15.44 -15.33
C PRO A 14 -3.86 -14.41 -14.80
N GLU A 15 -5.15 -14.66 -14.99
CA GLU A 15 -6.23 -13.79 -14.50
C GLU A 15 -6.37 -13.84 -12.98
N VAL A 16 -6.15 -15.00 -12.37
CA VAL A 16 -6.15 -15.15 -10.90
C VAL A 16 -4.92 -14.45 -10.31
N VAL A 17 -3.75 -14.65 -10.90
CA VAL A 17 -2.51 -13.99 -10.47
C VAL A 17 -2.63 -12.47 -10.57
N GLN A 18 -3.15 -11.95 -11.69
CA GLN A 18 -3.36 -10.50 -11.86
C GLN A 18 -4.33 -9.91 -10.82
N ARG A 19 -5.46 -10.59 -10.56
CA ARG A 19 -6.41 -10.15 -9.52
C ARG A 19 -5.80 -10.19 -8.12
N ALA A 20 -5.04 -11.25 -7.81
CA ALA A 20 -4.35 -11.37 -6.53
C ALA A 20 -3.30 -10.28 -6.35
N ASN A 21 -2.54 -9.95 -7.41
CA ASN A 21 -1.58 -8.85 -7.38
C ASN A 21 -2.26 -7.49 -7.17
N ALA A 22 -3.37 -7.22 -7.87
CA ALA A 22 -4.12 -5.97 -7.70
C ALA A 22 -4.66 -5.83 -6.26
N LEU A 23 -5.16 -6.91 -5.67
CA LEU A 23 -5.58 -6.94 -4.28
C LEU A 23 -4.41 -6.71 -3.32
N ALA A 24 -3.27 -7.36 -3.56
CA ALA A 24 -2.07 -7.19 -2.75
C ALA A 24 -1.55 -5.75 -2.81
N GLU A 25 -1.55 -5.11 -3.98
CA GLU A 25 -1.20 -3.69 -4.11
C GLU A 25 -2.11 -2.79 -3.27
N GLU A 26 -3.43 -2.95 -3.38
CA GLU A 26 -4.40 -2.19 -2.59
C GLU A 26 -4.17 -2.37 -1.08
N GLN A 27 -3.94 -3.62 -0.63
CA GLN A 27 -3.65 -3.94 0.76
C GLN A 27 -2.36 -3.30 1.26
N LEU A 28 -1.31 -3.27 0.43
CA LEU A 28 -0.04 -2.63 0.77
C LEU A 28 -0.19 -1.11 0.92
N VAL A 29 -0.92 -0.45 0.02
CA VAL A 29 -1.22 0.98 0.14
C VAL A 29 -1.97 1.26 1.44
N ARG A 30 -3.02 0.48 1.71
CA ARG A 30 -3.81 0.61 2.95
C ARG A 30 -2.92 0.44 4.18
N LEU A 31 -2.10 -0.61 4.24
CA LEU A 31 -1.19 -0.87 5.36
C LEU A 31 -0.18 0.26 5.56
N SER A 32 0.42 0.78 4.48
CA SER A 32 1.37 1.90 4.53
C SER A 32 0.71 3.15 5.13
N VAL A 33 -0.48 3.52 4.65
CA VAL A 33 -1.19 4.70 5.17
C VAL A 33 -1.64 4.46 6.61
N THR A 34 -2.17 3.29 6.93
CA THR A 34 -2.54 2.93 8.31
C THR A 34 -1.35 3.07 9.24
N LYS A 35 -0.18 2.52 8.86
CA LYS A 35 1.06 2.63 9.64
C LYS A 35 1.48 4.09 9.82
N LEU A 36 1.36 4.91 8.78
CA LEU A 36 1.65 6.34 8.87
C LEU A 36 0.77 7.01 9.92
N LEU A 37 -0.54 6.75 9.85
CA LEU A 37 -1.53 7.34 10.74
C LEU A 37 -1.43 6.83 12.18
N SER A 38 -1.00 5.58 12.40
CA SER A 38 -0.74 5.06 13.74
C SER A 38 0.35 5.85 14.49
N ASN A 39 1.22 6.58 13.80
CA ASN A 39 2.19 7.46 14.45
C ASN A 39 1.56 8.77 14.98
N LEU A 40 0.30 9.08 14.63
CA LEU A 40 -0.37 10.34 15.01
C LEU A 40 -1.07 10.28 16.38
N GLY A 41 -1.31 9.10 16.97
CA GLY A 41 -1.96 9.01 18.28
C GLY A 41 -2.42 7.59 18.65
N ALA A 42 -2.48 7.32 19.96
CA ALA A 42 -2.68 6.00 20.54
C ALA A 42 -4.16 5.70 20.81
N GLY A 43 -4.71 4.67 20.16
CA GLY A 43 -5.94 4.03 20.62
C GLY A 43 -6.58 3.15 19.58
N ASP A 44 -6.93 3.71 18.41
CA ASP A 44 -7.66 3.02 17.37
C ASP A 44 -6.96 3.13 16.02
N VAL A 45 -7.05 2.07 15.22
CA VAL A 45 -6.49 2.04 13.87
C VAL A 45 -7.44 2.84 12.99
N PRO A 46 -7.05 4.02 12.48
CA PRO A 46 -7.98 4.83 11.71
C PRO A 46 -8.45 4.03 10.49
N GLU A 47 -9.76 3.87 10.38
CA GLU A 47 -10.38 3.25 9.22
C GLU A 47 -10.19 4.18 8.02
N ILE A 48 -9.48 3.67 7.00
CA ILE A 48 -9.22 4.41 5.77
C ILE A 48 -10.24 3.95 4.75
N ASP A 49 -10.99 4.92 4.23
CA ASP A 49 -11.94 4.70 3.16
C ASP A 49 -11.27 4.12 1.91
N THR A 50 -11.95 3.19 1.24
CA THR A 50 -11.44 2.50 0.06
C THR A 50 -11.25 3.47 -1.13
N ASP A 51 -12.04 4.54 -1.23
CA ASP A 51 -11.89 5.56 -2.28
C ASP A 51 -10.55 6.33 -2.15
N ILE A 52 -10.10 6.56 -0.92
CA ILE A 52 -8.79 7.19 -0.65
C ILE A 52 -7.67 6.25 -1.10
N VAL A 53 -7.77 4.96 -0.78
CA VAL A 53 -6.79 3.95 -1.19
C VAL A 53 -6.75 3.85 -2.73
N GLY A 54 -7.91 3.81 -3.39
CA GLY A 54 -8.00 3.77 -4.85
C GLY A 54 -7.39 5.01 -5.52
N SER A 55 -7.59 6.18 -4.93
CA SER A 55 -6.98 7.44 -5.41
C SER A 55 -5.45 7.44 -5.26
N LEU A 56 -4.93 6.97 -4.12
CA LEU A 56 -3.48 6.84 -3.90
C LEU A 56 -2.83 5.81 -4.81
N LEU A 57 -3.50 4.67 -5.06
CA LEU A 57 -3.01 3.67 -6.00
C LEU A 57 -2.96 4.20 -7.44
N SER A 58 -3.98 4.96 -7.84
CA SER A 58 -4.01 5.61 -9.15
C SER A 58 -2.87 6.63 -9.30
N LEU A 59 -2.63 7.44 -8.24
CA LEU A 59 -1.54 8.39 -8.20
C LEU A 59 -0.17 7.70 -8.25
N LYS A 60 0.01 6.63 -7.48
CA LYS A 60 1.22 5.80 -7.50
C LYS A 60 1.53 5.33 -8.92
N ARG A 61 0.58 4.66 -9.58
CA ARG A 61 0.76 4.13 -10.94
C ARG A 61 1.11 5.23 -11.94
N LEU A 62 0.48 6.40 -11.82
CA LEU A 62 0.79 7.57 -12.65
C LEU A 62 2.22 8.09 -12.41
N ILE A 63 2.70 8.10 -11.18
CA ILE A 63 4.05 8.58 -10.85
C ILE A 63 5.10 7.55 -11.29
N GLU A 64 4.86 6.27 -11.03
CA GLU A 64 5.76 5.17 -11.42
C GLU A 64 5.87 5.01 -12.93
N SER A 65 4.84 5.38 -13.71
CA SER A 65 4.93 5.41 -15.18
C SER A 65 5.92 6.46 -15.71
N HIS A 66 6.42 7.35 -14.86
CA HIS A 66 7.44 8.35 -15.16
C HIS A 66 8.75 8.06 -14.42
N ASP A 67 9.00 6.81 -14.01
CA ASP A 67 10.18 6.38 -13.24
C ASP A 67 10.36 7.14 -11.90
N CYS A 68 9.27 7.70 -11.38
CA CYS A 68 9.25 8.44 -10.13
C CYS A 68 8.70 7.58 -8.99
N ARG A 69 8.86 8.04 -7.74
CA ARG A 69 8.35 7.35 -6.53
C ARG A 69 7.38 8.25 -5.77
N LEU A 70 6.29 7.66 -5.27
CA LEU A 70 5.36 8.32 -4.37
C LEU A 70 5.73 8.06 -2.90
N SER A 71 5.90 9.15 -2.14
CA SER A 71 6.12 9.12 -0.69
C SER A 71 5.15 10.09 -0.02
N LEU A 72 4.53 9.68 1.09
CA LEU A 72 3.70 10.54 1.93
C LEU A 72 4.43 10.86 3.21
N PHE A 73 4.39 12.12 3.62
CA PHE A 73 4.99 12.62 4.85
C PHE A 73 3.98 13.40 5.69
N VAL A 74 3.99 13.18 6.99
CA VAL A 74 3.23 13.96 7.97
C VAL A 74 4.19 14.73 8.85
N HIS A 75 4.01 16.04 8.87
CA HIS A 75 4.80 16.97 9.68
C HIS A 75 4.09 17.20 11.02
N MET A 76 4.76 16.84 12.11
CA MET A 76 4.23 16.93 13.46
C MET A 76 4.52 18.30 14.08
N PRO A 77 3.69 18.76 15.03
CA PRO A 77 3.88 20.06 15.70
C PRO A 77 5.14 20.11 16.58
N ASP A 78 5.69 18.96 16.98
CA ASP A 78 6.95 18.85 17.72
C ASP A 78 8.20 18.92 16.81
N GLY A 79 8.01 19.11 15.50
CA GLY A 79 9.08 19.17 14.50
C GLY A 79 9.51 17.80 13.96
N THR A 80 8.92 16.70 14.41
CA THR A 80 9.19 15.37 13.86
C THR A 80 8.43 15.11 12.55
N HIS A 81 8.90 14.13 11.77
CA HIS A 81 8.27 13.73 10.51
C HIS A 81 8.12 12.23 10.43
N HIS A 82 6.93 11.78 10.04
CA HIS A 82 6.66 10.37 9.72
C HIS A 82 6.41 10.22 8.23
N GLY A 83 7.06 9.25 7.59
CA GLY A 83 6.96 9.05 6.15
C GLY A 83 6.74 7.59 5.77
N VAL A 84 6.00 7.37 4.68
CA VAL A 84 5.82 6.04 4.06
C VAL A 84 5.94 6.15 2.55
N ASN A 85 6.47 5.10 1.93
CA ASN A 85 6.46 4.93 0.48
C ASN A 85 5.22 4.14 0.09
N ILE A 86 4.55 4.58 -0.96
CA ILE A 86 3.34 3.96 -1.49
C ILE A 86 3.66 3.32 -2.83
#